data_AF-A0A2R6GPX9-F1
#
_entry.id   AF-A0A2R6GPX9-F1
#
_cell.length_a   1.000
_cell.length_b   1.000
_cell.length_c   1.000
_cell.angle_alpha   90.00
_cell.angle_beta   90.00
_cell.angle_gamma   90.00
#
_symmetry.space_group_name_H-M   'P 1'
#
loop_
_entity.id
_entity.type
_entity.pdbx_description
1 polymer ?
#
loop_
_entity_poly.entity_id
_entity_poly.type
_entity_poly.pdbx_seq_one_letter_code
_entity_poly.pdbx_strand_id
1 'polypeptide(L)'
;METLPDADVVLSGRADWLDEAWAERFAEHPLDSIETEYPHYVGALEGPDDHEPPSDRHPAFYGCFDWHSAVHSHWALVRALRLVEDHPDEAAIVESIDDRLTAANVERECDAFEADPTFEKAYGWGWLLHLAAELDRWDDPRGDAWYAALSPLEEAVVDLVRSEFLTDERPFRVGTHGNTAFALHCVLDYARAVGDRSLERDAVDTARGFFDEDTDYPLAYEPLGWDFLSPALTEADLMRRVIEPDAFADWLETFLPGLAERPVDLAVDPISVGDDRDGVALHYVGLNLARAWSLAGVADALGDHPAVPALERAAGRHATTGLGQAFTDDYAGAHWLSSFAFYLVTRNEGGIGVN
;
A
#
# COMPACT_ATOMS: atom_id res chain seq x y z
N MET A 1 -27.22 -0.90 -2.14
CA MET A 1 -26.17 -0.33 -3.00
C MET A 1 -26.06 1.11 -2.61
N GLU A 2 -25.17 1.40 -1.67
CA GLU A 2 -24.81 2.77 -1.38
C GLU A 2 -24.24 3.40 -2.65
N THR A 3 -24.59 4.66 -2.86
CA THR A 3 -24.03 5.40 -3.99
C THR A 3 -22.59 5.69 -3.62
N LEU A 4 -21.64 5.36 -4.52
CA LEU A 4 -20.24 5.71 -4.30
C LEU A 4 -20.12 7.22 -3.99
N PRO A 5 -19.25 7.61 -3.05
CA PRO A 5 -18.92 9.01 -2.84
C PRO A 5 -18.45 9.67 -4.15
N ASP A 6 -18.59 11.00 -4.23
CA ASP A 6 -18.05 11.77 -5.35
C ASP A 6 -16.54 11.55 -5.47
N ALA A 7 -16.02 11.53 -6.70
CA ALA A 7 -14.60 11.39 -6.95
C ALA A 7 -13.78 12.47 -6.22
N ASP A 8 -14.28 13.71 -6.11
CA ASP A 8 -13.57 14.77 -5.40
C ASP A 8 -13.47 14.49 -3.89
N VAL A 9 -14.49 13.85 -3.31
CA VAL A 9 -14.50 13.44 -1.89
C VAL A 9 -13.49 12.31 -1.67
N VAL A 10 -13.51 11.28 -2.53
CA VAL A 10 -12.52 10.18 -2.51
C VAL A 10 -11.10 10.70 -2.67
N LEU A 11 -10.89 11.57 -3.66
CA LEU A 11 -9.59 12.13 -3.96
C LEU A 11 -9.14 13.17 -2.94
N SER A 12 -9.98 13.64 -2.02
CA SER A 12 -9.47 14.40 -0.87
C SER A 12 -8.48 13.57 -0.04
N GLY A 13 -8.60 12.23 -0.07
CA GLY A 13 -7.80 11.33 0.76
C GLY A 13 -8.05 11.52 2.26
N ARG A 14 -9.15 12.18 2.63
CA ARG A 14 -9.54 12.46 4.02
C ARG A 14 -10.71 11.56 4.43
N ALA A 15 -10.74 11.17 5.69
CA ALA A 15 -11.73 10.27 6.28
C ALA A 15 -13.00 10.98 6.79
N ASP A 16 -13.07 12.32 6.75
CA ASP A 16 -14.17 13.12 7.29
C ASP A 16 -15.59 12.74 6.78
N TRP A 17 -15.67 12.00 5.68
CA TRP A 17 -16.92 11.56 5.05
C TRP A 17 -17.29 10.10 5.36
N LEU A 18 -16.40 9.33 5.99
CA LEU A 18 -16.65 7.94 6.35
C LEU A 18 -17.68 7.89 7.47
N ASP A 19 -18.90 7.46 7.12
CA ASP A 19 -19.93 7.11 8.09
C ASP A 19 -19.80 5.65 8.53
N GLU A 20 -20.65 5.24 9.48
CA GLU A 20 -20.68 3.87 10.03
C GLU A 20 -20.76 2.80 8.91
N ALA A 21 -21.55 3.04 7.87
CA ALA A 21 -21.75 2.05 6.81
C ALA A 21 -20.53 1.91 5.90
N TRP A 22 -19.86 3.02 5.56
CA TRP A 22 -18.59 2.95 4.84
C TRP A 22 -17.48 2.34 5.68
N ALA A 23 -17.43 2.65 6.97
CA ALA A 23 -16.47 2.05 7.90
C ALA A 23 -16.62 0.51 7.95
N GLU A 24 -17.85 0.00 8.16
CA GLU A 24 -18.17 -1.43 8.06
C GLU A 24 -17.73 -2.00 6.71
N ARG A 25 -18.05 -1.33 5.60
CA ARG A 25 -17.73 -1.85 4.26
C ARG A 25 -16.22 -1.96 4.01
N PHE A 26 -15.41 -1.03 4.53
CA PHE A 26 -13.96 -1.09 4.43
C PHE A 26 -13.34 -2.14 5.37
N ALA A 27 -13.96 -2.41 6.53
CA ALA A 27 -13.49 -3.40 7.50
C ALA A 27 -13.93 -4.84 7.18
N GLU A 28 -15.04 -5.03 6.46
CA GLU A 28 -15.67 -6.33 6.20
C GLU A 28 -14.70 -7.35 5.58
N HIS A 29 -14.06 -7.03 4.44
CA HIS A 29 -13.15 -8.00 3.81
C HIS A 29 -11.83 -8.19 4.58
N PRO A 30 -11.16 -7.14 5.11
CA PRO A 30 -9.98 -7.35 5.96
C PRO A 30 -10.26 -8.27 7.15
N LEU A 31 -11.39 -8.07 7.85
CA LEU A 31 -11.80 -8.92 8.98
C LEU A 31 -12.17 -10.35 8.51
N ASP A 32 -12.92 -10.45 7.41
CA ASP A 32 -13.12 -11.62 6.54
C ASP A 32 -11.87 -12.49 6.40
N SER A 33 -10.86 -11.81 5.89
CA SER A 33 -9.66 -12.42 5.36
C SER A 33 -8.79 -12.95 6.47
N ILE A 34 -8.52 -12.15 7.52
CA ILE A 34 -7.66 -12.57 8.65
C ILE A 34 -8.18 -13.82 9.38
N GLU A 35 -9.46 -14.15 9.25
CA GLU A 35 -10.04 -15.39 9.77
C GLU A 35 -10.02 -16.59 8.77
N THR A 36 -9.55 -16.37 7.54
CA THR A 36 -9.54 -17.35 6.43
C THR A 36 -8.15 -17.95 6.22
N GLU A 37 -7.83 -19.04 6.93
CA GLU A 37 -6.49 -19.65 6.89
C GLU A 37 -6.09 -20.20 5.50
N TYR A 38 -7.03 -20.66 4.68
CA TYR A 38 -6.75 -21.25 3.36
C TYR A 38 -7.68 -20.74 2.26
N PRO A 39 -7.22 -20.63 0.99
CA PRO A 39 -5.87 -20.96 0.50
C PRO A 39 -4.80 -19.97 0.96
N HIS A 40 -3.56 -20.45 1.09
CA HIS A 40 -2.39 -19.64 1.49
C HIS A 40 -1.17 -19.98 0.62
N TYR A 41 -0.43 -18.96 0.21
CA TYR A 41 0.77 -19.03 -0.61
C TYR A 41 1.98 -19.18 0.31
N VAL A 42 2.68 -20.30 0.17
CA VAL A 42 3.82 -20.69 1.01
C VAL A 42 5.17 -20.59 0.28
N GLY A 43 5.19 -20.02 -0.92
CA GLY A 43 6.40 -19.96 -1.75
C GLY A 43 6.84 -21.32 -2.29
N ALA A 44 8.15 -21.54 -2.32
CA ALA A 44 8.75 -22.80 -2.73
C ALA A 44 8.84 -23.76 -1.53
N LEU A 45 8.59 -25.05 -1.79
CA LEU A 45 8.77 -26.12 -0.81
C LEU A 45 10.00 -26.96 -1.18
N GLU A 46 10.89 -27.19 -0.23
CA GLU A 46 12.12 -27.97 -0.43
C GLU A 46 11.85 -29.49 -0.41
N GLY A 47 10.72 -29.92 0.14
CA GLY A 47 10.36 -31.33 0.23
C GLY A 47 8.93 -31.59 0.70
N PRO A 48 8.48 -32.85 0.72
CA PRO A 48 7.12 -33.22 1.10
C PRO A 48 6.79 -32.97 2.58
N ASP A 49 7.82 -32.83 3.43
CA ASP A 49 7.66 -32.58 4.86
C ASP A 49 7.72 -31.06 5.19
N ASP A 50 7.96 -30.22 4.19
CA ASP A 50 8.01 -28.75 4.28
C ASP A 50 6.59 -28.17 4.18
N HIS A 51 5.68 -28.68 5.00
CA HIS A 51 4.28 -28.24 5.04
C HIS A 51 3.90 -27.97 6.50
N GLU A 52 4.04 -26.72 6.90
CA GLU A 52 3.55 -26.19 8.18
C GLU A 52 2.25 -25.40 7.91
N PRO A 53 1.19 -25.57 8.74
CA PRO A 53 -0.01 -24.74 8.65
C PRO A 53 0.33 -23.24 8.69
N PRO A 54 -0.35 -22.36 7.91
CA PRO A 54 -0.09 -20.92 7.94
C PRO A 54 -0.16 -20.32 9.35
N SER A 55 -1.13 -20.77 10.16
CA SER A 55 -1.30 -20.32 11.54
C SER A 55 -0.16 -20.75 12.48
N ASP A 56 0.58 -21.81 12.16
CA ASP A 56 1.77 -22.24 12.92
C ASP A 56 3.04 -21.54 12.40
N ARG A 57 3.13 -21.33 11.08
CA ARG A 57 4.30 -20.75 10.40
C ARG A 57 4.40 -19.24 10.63
N HIS A 58 3.29 -18.51 10.47
CA HIS A 58 3.19 -17.06 10.58
C HIS A 58 1.98 -16.68 11.46
N PRO A 59 2.02 -16.96 12.77
CA PRO A 59 0.88 -16.85 13.66
C PRO A 59 0.37 -15.42 13.87
N ALA A 60 1.19 -14.38 13.63
CA ALA A 60 0.73 -13.00 13.69
C ALA A 60 0.02 -12.60 12.38
N PHE A 61 0.51 -13.10 11.25
CA PHE A 61 0.07 -12.69 9.91
C PHE A 61 -0.31 -13.89 9.02
N TYR A 62 -1.27 -14.68 9.49
CA TYR A 62 -2.02 -15.65 8.69
C TYR A 62 -3.45 -15.16 8.44
N GLY A 63 -4.21 -15.94 7.67
CA GLY A 63 -5.59 -15.57 7.35
C GLY A 63 -5.62 -14.62 6.18
N CYS A 64 -5.06 -15.03 5.06
CA CYS A 64 -5.08 -14.30 3.80
C CYS A 64 -4.44 -15.24 2.77
N PHE A 65 -4.55 -14.88 1.50
CA PHE A 65 -3.85 -15.64 0.47
C PHE A 65 -2.33 -15.63 0.68
N ASP A 66 -1.75 -14.59 1.25
CA ASP A 66 -0.33 -14.49 1.58
C ASP A 66 -0.11 -13.62 2.83
N TRP A 67 1.14 -13.62 3.31
CA TRP A 67 1.54 -12.94 4.55
C TRP A 67 1.33 -11.43 4.47
N HIS A 68 1.80 -10.77 3.40
CA HIS A 68 1.63 -9.31 3.29
C HIS A 68 0.16 -8.92 3.18
N SER A 69 -0.70 -9.78 2.63
CA SER A 69 -2.13 -9.52 2.61
C SER A 69 -2.76 -9.52 3.98
N ALA A 70 -2.30 -10.40 4.88
CA ALA A 70 -2.68 -10.33 6.28
C ALA A 70 -2.17 -9.01 6.90
N VAL A 71 -0.93 -8.61 6.63
CA VAL A 71 -0.36 -7.35 7.18
C VAL A 71 -1.16 -6.13 6.77
N HIS A 72 -1.47 -5.96 5.48
CA HIS A 72 -2.23 -4.78 5.06
C HIS A 72 -3.73 -4.86 5.41
N SER A 73 -4.26 -6.06 5.68
CA SER A 73 -5.57 -6.22 6.32
C SER A 73 -5.54 -5.73 7.77
N HIS A 74 -4.51 -6.11 8.55
CA HIS A 74 -4.30 -5.58 9.91
C HIS A 74 -4.16 -4.05 9.88
N TRP A 75 -3.37 -3.52 8.96
CA TRP A 75 -3.23 -2.07 8.78
C TRP A 75 -4.59 -1.40 8.51
N ALA A 76 -5.40 -1.95 7.60
CA ALA A 76 -6.71 -1.38 7.27
C ALA A 76 -7.64 -1.38 8.50
N LEU A 77 -7.64 -2.46 9.28
CA LEU A 77 -8.46 -2.59 10.48
C LEU A 77 -8.02 -1.64 11.60
N VAL A 78 -6.73 -1.55 11.89
CA VAL A 78 -6.18 -0.60 12.88
C VAL A 78 -6.49 0.84 12.46
N ARG A 79 -6.30 1.16 11.18
CA ARG A 79 -6.61 2.50 10.64
C ARG A 79 -8.10 2.82 10.71
N ALA A 80 -8.98 1.83 10.51
CA ALA A 80 -10.43 2.01 10.67
C ALA A 80 -10.79 2.38 12.12
N LEU A 81 -10.20 1.68 13.11
CA LEU A 81 -10.39 2.02 14.53
C LEU A 81 -9.83 3.40 14.90
N ARG A 82 -8.70 3.81 14.32
CA ARG A 82 -8.11 5.13 14.59
C ARG A 82 -8.93 6.27 13.99
N LEU A 83 -9.45 6.09 12.78
CA LEU A 83 -10.09 7.16 12.00
C LEU A 83 -11.59 7.28 12.22
N VAL A 84 -12.26 6.22 12.70
CA VAL A 84 -13.70 6.18 12.90
C VAL A 84 -14.00 5.92 14.38
N GLU A 85 -14.49 6.95 15.07
CA GLU A 85 -14.98 6.83 16.45
C GLU A 85 -16.23 5.93 16.50
N ASP A 86 -16.38 5.11 17.55
CA ASP A 86 -17.49 4.16 17.72
C ASP A 86 -17.69 3.20 16.52
N HIS A 87 -16.59 2.69 15.94
CA HIS A 87 -16.64 1.79 14.79
C HIS A 87 -17.56 0.57 15.04
N PRO A 88 -18.52 0.25 14.16
CA PRO A 88 -19.52 -0.79 14.43
C PRO A 88 -18.94 -2.19 14.70
N ASP A 89 -17.86 -2.54 13.99
CA ASP A 89 -17.14 -3.81 14.17
C ASP A 89 -16.01 -3.75 15.22
N GLU A 90 -15.91 -2.70 16.03
CA GLU A 90 -14.77 -2.48 16.95
C GLU A 90 -14.44 -3.71 17.79
N ALA A 91 -15.45 -4.34 18.39
CA ALA A 91 -15.25 -5.50 19.25
C ALA A 91 -14.64 -6.70 18.51
N ALA A 92 -15.08 -6.96 17.28
CA ALA A 92 -14.59 -8.07 16.47
C ALA A 92 -13.17 -7.81 15.95
N ILE A 93 -12.88 -6.55 15.57
CA ILE A 93 -11.53 -6.14 15.17
C ILE A 93 -10.57 -6.30 16.35
N VAL A 94 -10.92 -5.76 17.52
CA VAL A 94 -10.06 -5.84 18.71
C VAL A 94 -9.80 -7.29 19.12
N GLU A 95 -10.83 -8.14 19.15
CA GLU A 95 -10.68 -9.56 19.50
C GLU A 95 -9.69 -10.28 18.54
N SER A 96 -9.84 -10.08 17.22
CA SER A 96 -8.96 -10.73 16.25
C SER A 96 -7.51 -10.22 16.34
N ILE A 97 -7.30 -8.91 16.49
CA ILE A 97 -5.95 -8.33 16.59
C ILE A 97 -5.28 -8.72 17.93
N ASP A 98 -6.02 -8.76 19.04
CA ASP A 98 -5.50 -9.20 20.35
C ASP A 98 -4.98 -10.64 20.33
N ASP A 99 -5.67 -11.54 19.62
CA ASP A 99 -5.27 -12.95 19.50
C ASP A 99 -4.02 -13.14 18.63
N ARG A 100 -3.74 -12.19 17.73
CA ARG A 100 -2.67 -12.27 16.72
C ARG A 100 -1.42 -11.51 17.12
N LEU A 101 -1.55 -10.25 17.52
CA LEU A 101 -0.43 -9.39 17.91
C LEU A 101 -0.03 -9.64 19.37
N THR A 102 0.48 -10.84 19.61
CA THR A 102 1.05 -11.25 20.90
C THR A 102 2.56 -11.36 20.81
N ALA A 103 3.25 -11.19 21.94
CA ALA A 103 4.71 -11.32 21.98
C ALA A 103 5.20 -12.70 21.47
N ALA A 104 4.45 -13.78 21.74
CA ALA A 104 4.82 -15.12 21.29
C ALA A 104 4.66 -15.30 19.77
N ASN A 105 3.59 -14.74 19.19
CA ASN A 105 3.38 -14.80 17.75
C ASN A 105 4.41 -13.95 17.01
N VAL A 106 4.71 -12.75 17.51
CA VAL A 106 5.72 -11.86 16.91
C VAL A 106 7.12 -12.45 17.04
N GLU A 107 7.45 -13.15 18.13
CA GLU A 107 8.72 -13.90 18.25
C GLU A 107 8.84 -14.96 17.13
N ARG A 108 7.74 -15.66 16.80
CA ARG A 108 7.71 -16.62 15.69
C ARG A 108 7.93 -15.97 14.32
N GLU A 109 7.37 -14.77 14.10
CA GLU A 109 7.66 -14.00 12.87
C GLU A 109 9.14 -13.59 12.82
N CYS A 110 9.72 -13.15 13.93
CA CYS A 110 11.15 -12.79 14.00
C CYS A 110 12.04 -13.98 13.63
N ASP A 111 11.74 -15.18 14.17
CA ASP A 111 12.45 -16.42 13.81
C ASP A 111 12.39 -16.69 12.29
N ALA A 112 11.24 -16.43 11.66
CA ALA A 112 11.06 -16.63 10.22
C ALA A 112 11.91 -15.65 9.39
N PHE A 113 11.96 -14.37 9.79
CA PHE A 113 12.81 -13.36 9.14
C PHE A 113 14.31 -13.60 9.37
N GLU A 114 14.71 -14.12 10.54
CA GLU A 114 16.10 -14.53 10.77
C GLU A 114 16.49 -15.72 9.89
N ALA A 115 15.57 -16.68 9.68
CA ALA A 115 15.80 -17.86 8.84
C ALA A 115 15.85 -17.52 7.33
N ASP A 116 15.02 -16.59 6.87
CA ASP A 116 15.00 -16.08 5.50
C ASP A 116 14.95 -14.54 5.46
N PRO A 117 16.12 -13.87 5.47
CA PRO A 117 16.23 -12.42 5.37
C PRO A 117 15.70 -11.82 4.05
N THR A 118 15.29 -12.63 3.08
CA THR A 118 14.71 -12.18 1.80
C THR A 118 13.19 -12.34 1.74
N PHE A 119 12.59 -13.01 2.73
CA PHE A 119 11.16 -13.20 2.84
C PHE A 119 10.43 -11.85 2.78
N GLU A 120 9.45 -11.74 1.89
CA GLU A 120 8.62 -10.54 1.69
C GLU A 120 9.36 -9.27 1.24
N LYS A 121 10.66 -9.37 0.87
CA LYS A 121 11.42 -8.23 0.33
C LYS A 121 10.83 -7.77 -1.01
N ALA A 122 10.49 -6.49 -1.21
CA ALA A 122 10.43 -5.39 -0.25
C ALA A 122 8.97 -4.98 0.07
N TYR A 123 7.98 -5.63 -0.55
CA TYR A 123 6.57 -5.25 -0.48
C TYR A 123 5.97 -5.49 0.91
N GLY A 124 6.12 -6.69 1.46
CA GLY A 124 5.60 -6.98 2.79
C GLY A 124 6.34 -6.18 3.87
N TRP A 125 7.63 -5.89 3.67
CA TRP A 125 8.37 -4.97 4.55
C TRP A 125 7.73 -3.58 4.56
N GLY A 126 7.40 -3.04 3.38
CA GLY A 126 6.72 -1.75 3.27
C GLY A 126 5.38 -1.71 4.00
N TRP A 127 4.54 -2.73 3.83
CA TRP A 127 3.24 -2.81 4.51
C TRP A 127 3.36 -3.01 6.02
N LEU A 128 4.36 -3.75 6.49
CA LEU A 128 4.62 -3.89 7.93
C LEU A 128 5.02 -2.56 8.54
N LEU A 129 5.89 -1.80 7.87
CA LEU A 129 6.28 -0.46 8.32
C LEU A 129 5.11 0.52 8.30
N HIS A 130 4.19 0.39 7.35
CA HIS A 130 2.91 1.10 7.41
C HIS A 130 2.12 0.70 8.67
N LEU A 131 1.89 -0.59 8.93
CA LEU A 131 1.20 -1.02 10.16
C LEU A 131 1.85 -0.44 11.43
N ALA A 132 3.19 -0.47 11.53
CA ALA A 132 3.92 0.12 12.64
C ALA A 132 3.70 1.65 12.76
N ALA A 133 3.77 2.38 11.65
CA ALA A 133 3.50 3.83 11.62
C ALA A 133 2.05 4.20 11.99
N GLU A 134 1.09 3.32 11.68
CA GLU A 134 -0.31 3.49 12.08
C GLU A 134 -0.47 3.37 13.58
N LEU A 135 0.15 2.35 14.18
CA LEU A 135 0.11 2.07 15.62
C LEU A 135 0.84 3.15 16.43
N ASP A 136 2.04 3.58 15.99
CA ASP A 136 2.82 4.66 16.65
C ASP A 136 2.02 5.97 16.74
N ARG A 137 1.15 6.25 15.77
CA ARG A 137 0.33 7.47 15.74
C ARG A 137 -0.98 7.37 16.51
N TRP A 138 -1.39 6.18 16.91
CA TRP A 138 -2.67 6.00 17.56
C TRP A 138 -2.54 6.19 19.07
N ASP A 139 -2.98 7.35 19.57
CA ASP A 139 -3.06 7.66 21.00
C ASP A 139 -4.23 6.90 21.66
N ASP A 140 -4.10 5.57 21.75
CA ASP A 140 -5.05 4.65 22.35
C ASP A 140 -4.29 3.51 23.05
N PRO A 141 -4.70 3.09 24.28
CA PRO A 141 -4.04 2.01 25.00
C PRO A 141 -3.96 0.67 24.26
N ARG A 142 -4.88 0.41 23.32
CA ARG A 142 -4.83 -0.76 22.43
C ARG A 142 -3.69 -0.62 21.43
N GLY A 143 -3.58 0.55 20.81
CA GLY A 143 -2.48 0.91 19.92
C GLY A 143 -1.13 0.74 20.61
N ASP A 144 -0.97 1.26 21.82
CA ASP A 144 0.25 1.10 22.64
C ASP A 144 0.60 -0.38 22.87
N ALA A 145 -0.40 -1.21 23.19
CA ALA A 145 -0.21 -2.63 23.48
C ALA A 145 0.18 -3.44 22.24
N TRP A 146 -0.52 -3.21 21.12
CA TRP A 146 -0.23 -3.84 19.84
C TRP A 146 1.11 -3.38 19.26
N TYR A 147 1.43 -2.09 19.40
CA TYR A 147 2.73 -1.55 19.01
C TYR A 147 3.85 -2.24 19.77
N ALA A 148 3.75 -2.31 21.11
CA ALA A 148 4.75 -2.96 21.95
C ALA A 148 4.94 -4.45 21.62
N ALA A 149 3.87 -5.15 21.19
CA ALA A 149 3.98 -6.53 20.73
C ALA A 149 4.69 -6.62 19.37
N LEU A 150 4.39 -5.71 18.43
CA LEU A 150 4.93 -5.67 17.07
C LEU A 150 6.39 -5.18 16.99
N SER A 151 6.83 -4.32 17.92
CA SER A 151 8.13 -3.64 17.87
C SER A 151 9.34 -4.54 17.58
N PRO A 152 9.47 -5.77 18.13
CA PRO A 152 10.62 -6.62 17.79
C PRO A 152 10.73 -6.95 16.31
N LEU A 153 9.60 -7.19 15.64
CA LEU A 153 9.57 -7.47 14.20
C LEU A 153 9.75 -6.20 13.38
N GLU A 154 9.19 -5.07 13.82
CA GLU A 154 9.47 -3.75 13.24
C GLU A 154 10.98 -3.47 13.24
N GLU A 155 11.67 -3.63 14.38
CA GLU A 155 13.11 -3.43 14.52
C GLU A 155 13.90 -4.33 13.55
N ALA A 156 13.54 -5.62 13.47
CA ALA A 156 14.17 -6.56 12.54
C ALA A 156 14.00 -6.14 11.08
N VAL A 157 12.80 -5.72 10.67
CA VAL A 157 12.53 -5.25 9.31
C VAL A 157 13.22 -3.93 9.00
N VAL A 158 13.30 -2.99 9.95
CA VAL A 158 14.06 -1.74 9.78
C VAL A 158 15.54 -2.04 9.56
N ASP A 159 16.12 -2.98 10.29
CA ASP A 159 17.51 -3.38 10.11
C ASP A 159 17.74 -4.03 8.74
N LEU A 160 16.84 -4.91 8.28
CA LEU A 160 16.87 -5.49 6.94
C LEU A 160 16.71 -4.44 5.83
N VAL A 161 15.82 -3.45 6.03
CA VAL A 161 15.67 -2.34 5.10
C VAL A 161 17.00 -1.60 4.95
N ARG A 162 17.68 -1.29 6.07
CA ARG A 162 18.97 -0.60 6.06
C ARG A 162 20.09 -1.43 5.44
N SER A 163 20.17 -2.72 5.75
CA SER A 163 21.31 -3.56 5.36
C SER A 163 21.16 -4.23 4.01
N GLU A 164 19.93 -4.48 3.56
CA GLU A 164 19.65 -5.27 2.36
C GLU A 164 18.87 -4.51 1.29
N PHE A 165 17.94 -3.61 1.63
CA PHE A 165 17.10 -2.93 0.63
C PHE A 165 17.69 -1.60 0.17
N LEU A 166 18.07 -0.71 1.10
CA LEU A 166 18.62 0.61 0.77
C LEU A 166 20.02 0.53 0.13
N THR A 167 20.67 -0.64 0.23
CA THR A 167 21.97 -0.97 -0.37
C THR A 167 21.86 -1.65 -1.73
N ASP A 168 20.65 -1.91 -2.25
CA ASP A 168 20.47 -2.50 -3.58
C ASP A 168 21.16 -1.63 -4.65
N GLU A 169 21.80 -2.27 -5.64
CA GLU A 169 22.51 -1.52 -6.69
C GLU A 169 21.58 -1.03 -7.81
N ARG A 170 20.37 -1.58 -7.90
CA ARG A 170 19.41 -1.31 -8.99
C ARG A 170 17.96 -1.44 -8.52
N PRO A 171 17.06 -0.54 -8.95
CA PRO A 171 15.65 -0.67 -8.68
C PRO A 171 14.96 -1.65 -9.64
N PHE A 172 13.89 -2.28 -9.17
CA PHE A 172 12.95 -3.05 -9.96
C PHE A 172 11.75 -2.17 -10.35
N ARG A 173 11.60 -1.92 -11.65
CA ARG A 173 10.49 -1.15 -12.24
C ARG A 173 9.42 -2.11 -12.78
N VAL A 174 8.63 -2.68 -11.88
CA VAL A 174 7.60 -3.71 -12.17
C VAL A 174 6.25 -3.33 -11.57
N GLY A 175 5.14 -3.74 -12.17
CA GLY A 175 3.79 -3.39 -11.67
C GLY A 175 3.25 -4.33 -10.58
N THR A 176 4.14 -5.04 -9.87
CA THR A 176 3.81 -6.06 -8.86
C THR A 176 4.67 -5.89 -7.60
N HIS A 177 4.60 -6.85 -6.68
CA HIS A 177 5.25 -6.82 -5.36
C HIS A 177 6.75 -6.44 -5.40
N GLY A 178 7.47 -6.77 -6.47
CA GLY A 178 8.88 -6.38 -6.59
C GLY A 178 9.15 -4.89 -6.78
N ASN A 179 8.14 -4.01 -6.86
CA ASN A 179 8.32 -2.60 -7.19
C ASN A 179 9.14 -1.84 -6.12
N THR A 180 10.35 -1.40 -6.49
CA THR A 180 11.24 -0.67 -5.58
C THR A 180 10.69 0.70 -5.17
N ALA A 181 10.02 1.41 -6.07
CA ALA A 181 9.46 2.73 -5.77
C ALA A 181 8.32 2.65 -4.76
N PHE A 182 7.48 1.62 -4.85
CA PHE A 182 6.44 1.34 -3.85
C PHE A 182 7.07 1.09 -2.49
N ALA A 183 7.98 0.11 -2.37
CA ALA A 183 8.59 -0.17 -1.06
C ALA A 183 9.34 1.04 -0.46
N LEU A 184 10.05 1.83 -1.29
CA LEU A 184 10.68 3.07 -0.83
C LEU A 184 9.67 4.13 -0.36
N HIS A 185 8.48 4.22 -0.98
CA HIS A 185 7.45 5.14 -0.50
C HIS A 185 6.98 4.78 0.91
N CYS A 186 6.95 3.48 1.23
CA CYS A 186 6.48 2.99 2.52
C CYS A 186 7.52 3.27 3.59
N VAL A 187 8.78 2.96 3.28
CA VAL A 187 9.93 3.24 4.14
C VAL A 187 10.01 4.73 4.43
N LEU A 188 9.82 5.59 3.43
CA LEU A 188 9.90 7.04 3.59
C LEU A 188 8.74 7.58 4.44
N ASP A 189 7.51 7.15 4.18
CA ASP A 189 6.33 7.56 4.95
C ASP A 189 6.45 7.09 6.41
N TYR A 190 6.90 5.85 6.65
CA TYR A 190 7.23 5.32 7.97
C TYR A 190 8.31 6.14 8.68
N ALA A 191 9.47 6.37 8.05
CA ALA A 191 10.58 7.08 8.68
C ALA A 191 10.17 8.50 9.11
N ARG A 192 9.33 9.16 8.31
CA ARG A 192 8.74 10.46 8.66
C ARG A 192 7.69 10.35 9.75
N ALA A 193 6.95 9.25 9.81
CA ALA A 193 5.94 8.99 10.82
C ALA A 193 6.53 8.94 12.22
N VAL A 194 7.50 8.05 12.41
CA VAL A 194 8.14 7.78 13.70
C VAL A 194 9.30 8.75 14.01
N GLY A 195 9.63 9.63 13.06
CA GLY A 195 10.68 10.64 13.22
C GLY A 195 12.12 10.09 13.08
N ASP A 196 12.32 8.95 12.43
CA ASP A 196 13.64 8.39 12.12
C ASP A 196 14.31 9.17 10.98
N ARG A 197 15.02 10.24 11.38
CA ARG A 197 15.74 11.12 10.44
C ARG A 197 16.90 10.47 9.71
N SER A 198 17.44 9.36 10.22
CA SER A 198 18.52 8.65 9.52
C SER A 198 17.94 7.83 8.40
N LEU A 199 16.93 7.02 8.70
CA LEU A 199 16.23 6.20 7.70
C LEU A 199 15.57 7.06 6.63
N GLU A 200 14.98 8.20 7.01
CA GLU A 200 14.41 9.17 6.05
C GLU A 200 15.48 9.65 5.05
N ARG A 201 16.67 10.02 5.54
CA ARG A 201 17.76 10.48 4.68
C ARG A 201 18.24 9.37 3.75
N ASP A 202 18.47 8.18 4.30
CA ASP A 202 18.98 7.05 3.52
C ASP A 202 17.97 6.64 2.43
N ALA A 203 16.67 6.62 2.75
CA ALA A 203 15.60 6.35 1.77
C ALA A 203 15.52 7.42 0.67
N VAL A 204 15.66 8.71 1.04
CA VAL A 204 15.73 9.83 0.08
C VAL A 204 16.95 9.70 -0.84
N ASP A 205 18.12 9.40 -0.28
CA ASP A 205 19.36 9.26 -1.04
C ASP A 205 19.31 8.05 -1.98
N THR A 206 18.75 6.91 -1.52
CA THR A 206 18.51 5.73 -2.38
C THR A 206 17.51 6.03 -3.49
N ALA A 207 16.38 6.70 -3.21
CA ALA A 207 15.39 7.07 -4.22
C ALA A 207 16.00 7.98 -5.30
N ARG A 208 16.75 9.02 -4.89
CA ARG A 208 17.46 9.91 -5.83
C ARG A 208 18.50 9.15 -6.65
N GLY A 209 19.30 8.29 -6.01
CA GLY A 209 20.29 7.47 -6.69
C GLY A 209 19.71 6.52 -7.74
N PHE A 210 18.45 6.09 -7.57
CA PHE A 210 17.75 5.21 -8.49
C PHE A 210 17.01 5.93 -9.61
N PHE A 211 16.44 7.11 -9.36
CA PHE A 211 15.40 7.69 -10.21
C PHE A 211 15.67 9.15 -10.64
N ASP A 212 16.69 9.85 -10.12
CA ASP A 212 16.97 11.25 -10.53
C ASP A 212 17.33 11.37 -12.03
N GLU A 213 18.00 10.35 -12.57
CA GLU A 213 18.47 10.33 -13.97
C GLU A 213 17.47 9.68 -14.95
N ASP A 214 16.32 9.20 -14.47
CA ASP A 214 15.34 8.55 -15.33
C ASP A 214 14.68 9.57 -16.28
N THR A 215 14.55 9.20 -17.55
CA THR A 215 14.04 10.06 -18.62
C THR A 215 13.33 9.24 -19.69
N ASP A 216 12.35 9.85 -20.37
CA ASP A 216 11.62 9.25 -21.50
C ASP A 216 11.04 7.86 -21.16
N TYR A 217 10.39 7.75 -19.99
CA TYR A 217 9.82 6.49 -19.53
C TYR A 217 8.75 5.99 -20.53
N PRO A 218 8.81 4.71 -20.97
CA PRO A 218 7.96 4.18 -22.02
C PRO A 218 6.56 3.80 -21.50
N LEU A 219 5.76 4.79 -21.09
CA LEU A 219 4.45 4.58 -20.48
C LEU A 219 3.48 3.77 -21.38
N ALA A 220 3.68 3.81 -22.70
CA ALA A 220 2.92 3.02 -23.66
C ALA A 220 3.03 1.49 -23.47
N TYR A 221 3.96 1.00 -22.66
CA TYR A 221 4.08 -0.41 -22.31
C TYR A 221 3.24 -0.80 -21.09
N GLU A 222 2.68 0.16 -20.38
CA GLU A 222 1.81 -0.08 -19.24
C GLU A 222 0.32 -0.07 -19.63
N PRO A 223 -0.50 -0.94 -19.04
CA PRO A 223 -0.10 -2.00 -18.10
C PRO A 223 0.31 -3.30 -18.79
N LEU A 224 1.14 -4.07 -18.09
CA LEU A 224 1.36 -5.48 -18.35
C LEU A 224 0.22 -6.32 -17.77
N GLY A 225 0.13 -7.56 -18.24
CA GLY A 225 -1.01 -8.46 -17.99
C GLY A 225 -1.37 -8.74 -16.53
N TRP A 226 -0.45 -8.48 -15.60
CA TRP A 226 -0.52 -8.84 -14.18
C TRP A 226 -0.28 -7.64 -13.26
N ASP A 227 -0.29 -6.43 -13.79
CA ASP A 227 0.02 -5.22 -13.02
C ASP A 227 -1.13 -4.86 -12.08
N PHE A 228 -0.82 -4.66 -10.80
CA PHE A 228 -1.67 -3.98 -9.82
C PHE A 228 -1.08 -2.62 -9.37
N LEU A 229 0.14 -2.30 -9.82
CA LEU A 229 0.78 -0.99 -9.72
C LEU A 229 1.16 -0.50 -11.11
N SER A 230 1.20 0.81 -11.31
CA SER A 230 1.82 1.43 -12.48
C SER A 230 3.26 1.79 -12.11
N PRO A 231 4.29 1.13 -12.66
CA PRO A 231 5.67 1.47 -12.30
C PRO A 231 5.99 2.95 -12.52
N ALA A 232 5.57 3.55 -13.64
CA ALA A 232 5.77 4.98 -13.91
C ALA A 232 5.14 5.89 -12.86
N LEU A 233 3.85 5.66 -12.54
CA LEU A 233 3.13 6.54 -11.62
C LEU A 233 3.54 6.30 -10.17
N THR A 234 3.94 5.06 -9.82
CA THR A 234 4.50 4.75 -8.50
C THR A 234 5.85 5.44 -8.30
N GLU A 235 6.70 5.47 -9.33
CA GLU A 235 7.96 6.22 -9.32
C GLU A 235 7.71 7.73 -9.20
N ALA A 236 6.82 8.29 -10.02
CA ALA A 236 6.47 9.71 -9.92
C ALA A 236 5.87 10.07 -8.55
N ASP A 237 5.04 9.21 -7.97
CA ASP A 237 4.49 9.37 -6.63
C ASP A 237 5.60 9.34 -5.58
N LEU A 238 6.58 8.42 -5.65
CA LEU A 238 7.75 8.46 -4.77
C LEU A 238 8.54 9.76 -4.97
N MET A 239 8.84 10.14 -6.21
CA MET A 239 9.75 11.26 -6.47
C MET A 239 9.17 12.61 -6.08
N ARG A 240 7.83 12.82 -6.11
CA ARG A 240 7.24 14.03 -5.52
C ARG A 240 7.43 14.16 -4.00
N ARG A 241 7.71 13.05 -3.30
CA ARG A 241 8.02 13.06 -1.85
C ARG A 241 9.47 13.44 -1.58
N VAL A 242 10.32 13.29 -2.59
CA VAL A 242 11.79 13.31 -2.49
C VAL A 242 12.37 14.59 -3.08
N ILE A 243 11.79 15.08 -4.17
CA ILE A 243 12.20 16.28 -4.88
C ILE A 243 11.38 17.48 -4.37
N GLU A 244 12.04 18.62 -4.19
CA GLU A 244 11.36 19.87 -3.83
C GLU A 244 10.33 20.26 -4.91
N PRO A 245 9.16 20.82 -4.54
CA PRO A 245 8.05 21.03 -5.49
C PRO A 245 8.42 21.74 -6.79
N ASP A 246 9.20 22.82 -6.72
CA ASP A 246 9.63 23.60 -7.90
C ASP A 246 10.50 22.76 -8.86
N ALA A 247 11.32 21.85 -8.34
CA ALA A 247 12.18 20.98 -9.14
C ALA A 247 11.48 19.71 -9.61
N PHE A 248 10.42 19.28 -8.92
CA PHE A 248 9.66 18.08 -9.27
C PHE A 248 8.97 18.22 -10.63
N ALA A 249 8.40 19.39 -10.94
CA ALA A 249 7.77 19.63 -12.24
C ALA A 249 8.76 19.47 -13.41
N ASP A 250 9.98 19.99 -13.26
CA ASP A 250 11.05 19.86 -14.26
C ASP A 250 11.53 18.41 -14.42
N TRP A 251 11.67 17.69 -13.28
CA TRP A 251 12.00 16.26 -13.29
C TRP A 251 10.90 15.46 -13.99
N LEU A 252 9.64 15.70 -13.67
CA LEU A 252 8.50 14.99 -14.23
C LEU A 252 8.37 15.19 -15.74
N GLU A 253 8.61 16.40 -16.25
CA GLU A 253 8.63 16.68 -17.70
C GLU A 253 9.82 15.98 -18.40
N THR A 254 10.92 15.72 -17.69
CA THR A 254 12.06 14.95 -18.22
C THR A 254 11.80 13.44 -18.20
N PHE A 255 11.16 12.96 -17.12
CA PHE A 255 10.77 11.57 -16.93
C PHE A 255 9.65 11.15 -17.89
N LEU A 256 8.65 12.02 -18.08
CA LEU A 256 7.47 11.81 -18.92
C LEU A 256 7.27 12.99 -19.90
N PRO A 257 8.05 13.05 -20.99
CA PRO A 257 8.04 14.18 -21.91
C PRO A 257 6.70 14.46 -22.57
N GLY A 258 6.34 15.74 -22.65
CA GLY A 258 5.12 16.21 -23.29
C GLY A 258 3.92 16.26 -22.35
N LEU A 259 4.13 16.21 -21.04
CA LEU A 259 3.06 16.26 -20.04
C LEU A 259 2.19 17.52 -20.19
N ALA A 260 2.79 18.69 -20.41
CA ALA A 260 2.04 19.92 -20.63
C ALA A 260 1.22 19.93 -21.94
N GLU A 261 1.71 19.24 -22.98
CA GLU A 261 1.14 19.28 -24.34
C GLU A 261 0.10 18.17 -24.55
N ARG A 262 0.33 17.01 -23.94
CA ARG A 262 -0.47 15.79 -24.03
C ARG A 262 -0.57 15.12 -22.65
N PRO A 263 -1.23 15.76 -21.68
CA PRO A 263 -1.43 15.16 -20.37
C PRO A 263 -2.27 13.86 -20.43
N VAL A 264 -2.95 13.63 -21.56
CA VAL A 264 -3.67 12.37 -21.85
C VAL A 264 -2.76 11.15 -21.99
N ASP A 265 -1.47 11.34 -22.29
CA ASP A 265 -0.53 10.23 -22.41
C ASP A 265 -0.26 9.61 -21.02
N LEU A 266 -0.35 10.39 -19.93
CA LEU A 266 -0.39 9.87 -18.53
C LEU A 266 -1.74 9.30 -18.10
N ALA A 267 -2.82 9.76 -18.72
CA ALA A 267 -4.19 9.43 -18.35
C ALA A 267 -4.73 8.27 -19.20
N VAL A 268 -4.06 7.12 -19.17
CA VAL A 268 -4.59 5.87 -19.73
C VAL A 268 -5.98 5.63 -19.14
N ASP A 269 -6.98 5.33 -19.98
CA ASP A 269 -8.33 5.13 -19.46
C ASP A 269 -8.38 3.96 -18.46
N PRO A 270 -9.24 4.04 -17.42
CA PRO A 270 -9.38 2.97 -16.44
C PRO A 270 -9.71 1.64 -17.10
N ILE A 271 -9.14 0.57 -16.56
CA ILE A 271 -9.43 -0.79 -17.03
C ILE A 271 -10.59 -1.32 -16.23
N SER A 272 -11.77 -1.41 -16.85
CA SER A 272 -12.90 -2.08 -16.24
C SER A 272 -12.72 -3.58 -16.38
N VAL A 273 -12.75 -4.29 -15.26
CA VAL A 273 -12.84 -5.75 -15.27
C VAL A 273 -14.29 -6.12 -15.57
N GLY A 274 -14.52 -7.04 -16.52
CA GLY A 274 -15.87 -7.52 -16.84
C GLY A 274 -16.38 -8.52 -15.78
N ASP A 275 -17.29 -9.40 -16.18
CA ASP A 275 -17.73 -10.53 -15.32
C ASP A 275 -16.64 -11.62 -15.17
N ASP A 276 -15.54 -11.52 -15.91
CA ASP A 276 -14.39 -12.41 -15.80
C ASP A 276 -13.56 -12.03 -14.56
N ARG A 277 -13.78 -12.79 -13.48
CA ARG A 277 -13.14 -12.59 -12.17
C ARG A 277 -11.92 -13.49 -11.96
N ASP A 278 -11.26 -13.93 -13.03
CA ASP A 278 -9.93 -14.54 -12.86
C ASP A 278 -9.05 -13.60 -12.02
N GLY A 279 -8.27 -14.15 -11.07
CA GLY A 279 -7.56 -13.36 -10.05
C GLY A 279 -6.64 -12.29 -10.65
N VAL A 280 -6.06 -12.60 -11.83
CA VAL A 280 -5.24 -11.65 -12.59
C VAL A 280 -6.05 -10.45 -13.10
N ALA A 281 -7.33 -10.64 -13.43
CA ALA A 281 -8.18 -9.54 -13.84
C ALA A 281 -8.40 -8.55 -12.68
N LEU A 282 -8.55 -9.06 -11.44
CA LEU A 282 -8.71 -8.24 -10.24
C LEU A 282 -7.47 -7.39 -9.92
N HIS A 283 -6.29 -7.75 -10.42
CA HIS A 283 -5.11 -6.88 -10.35
C HIS A 283 -5.38 -5.53 -11.01
N TYR A 284 -6.16 -5.47 -12.10
CA TYR A 284 -6.50 -4.21 -12.74
C TYR A 284 -7.42 -3.32 -11.90
N VAL A 285 -8.19 -3.89 -10.97
CA VAL A 285 -8.95 -3.09 -9.99
C VAL A 285 -7.97 -2.39 -9.05
N GLY A 286 -7.00 -3.14 -8.50
CA GLY A 286 -5.91 -2.58 -7.69
C GLY A 286 -5.09 -1.56 -8.47
N LEU A 287 -4.81 -1.80 -9.76
CA LEU A 287 -4.12 -0.86 -10.63
C LEU A 287 -4.90 0.46 -10.78
N ASN A 288 -6.21 0.41 -10.94
CA ASN A 288 -7.02 1.63 -10.98
C ASN A 288 -6.92 2.40 -9.66
N LEU A 289 -7.02 1.72 -8.51
CA LEU A 289 -6.83 2.35 -7.21
C LEU A 289 -5.43 2.99 -7.11
N ALA A 290 -4.40 2.25 -7.53
CA ALA A 290 -3.01 2.68 -7.52
C ALA A 290 -2.73 3.91 -8.38
N ARG A 291 -3.26 3.90 -9.60
CA ARG A 291 -3.21 5.04 -10.50
C ARG A 291 -3.96 6.23 -9.92
N ALA A 292 -5.11 6.01 -9.27
CA ALA A 292 -5.90 7.08 -8.68
C ALA A 292 -5.11 7.86 -7.61
N TRP A 293 -4.52 7.18 -6.61
CA TRP A 293 -3.76 7.88 -5.57
C TRP A 293 -2.49 8.51 -6.11
N SER A 294 -1.81 7.84 -7.05
CA SER A 294 -0.55 8.33 -7.63
C SER A 294 -0.79 9.58 -8.48
N LEU A 295 -1.80 9.56 -9.36
CA LEU A 295 -2.17 10.72 -10.18
C LEU A 295 -2.63 11.90 -9.32
N ALA A 296 -3.40 11.64 -8.26
CA ALA A 296 -3.82 12.69 -7.35
C ALA A 296 -2.64 13.30 -6.60
N GLY A 297 -1.74 12.48 -6.05
CA GLY A 297 -0.54 12.97 -5.38
C GLY A 297 0.40 13.75 -6.32
N VAL A 298 0.57 13.28 -7.56
CA VAL A 298 1.35 14.01 -8.58
C VAL A 298 0.68 15.34 -8.93
N ALA A 299 -0.65 15.38 -9.06
CA ALA A 299 -1.38 16.62 -9.30
C ALA A 299 -1.19 17.62 -8.15
N ASP A 300 -1.28 17.16 -6.89
CA ASP A 300 -1.09 17.99 -5.70
C ASP A 300 0.30 18.65 -5.67
N ALA A 301 1.33 17.94 -6.12
CA ALA A 301 2.72 18.43 -6.13
C ALA A 301 3.05 19.42 -7.26
N LEU A 302 2.19 19.53 -8.28
CA LEU A 302 2.45 20.34 -9.48
C LEU A 302 1.93 21.79 -9.39
N GLY A 303 1.17 22.14 -8.34
CA GLY A 303 0.65 23.50 -8.16
C GLY A 303 -0.19 24.00 -9.35
N ASP A 304 0.21 25.11 -9.98
CA ASP A 304 -0.52 25.71 -11.12
C ASP A 304 -0.14 25.11 -12.49
N HIS A 305 0.54 23.96 -12.54
CA HIS A 305 0.97 23.36 -13.81
C HIS A 305 -0.22 23.07 -14.74
N PRO A 306 -0.12 23.33 -16.07
CA PRO A 306 -1.23 23.13 -17.02
C PRO A 306 -1.80 21.71 -17.09
N ALA A 307 -1.03 20.70 -16.66
CA ALA A 307 -1.46 19.31 -16.65
C ALA A 307 -2.41 18.95 -15.49
N VAL A 308 -2.43 19.72 -14.41
CA VAL A 308 -3.17 19.41 -13.17
C VAL A 308 -4.64 19.06 -13.44
N PRO A 309 -5.43 19.87 -14.18
CA PRO A 309 -6.83 19.54 -14.43
C PRO A 309 -7.04 18.21 -15.18
N ALA A 310 -6.08 17.79 -16.01
CA ALA A 310 -6.18 16.52 -16.73
C ALA A 310 -5.81 15.33 -15.82
N LEU A 311 -4.81 15.50 -14.95
CA LEU A 311 -4.41 14.51 -13.95
C LEU A 311 -5.52 14.27 -12.93
N GLU A 312 -6.13 15.32 -12.38
CA GLU A 312 -7.27 15.22 -11.45
C GLU A 312 -8.45 14.48 -12.09
N ARG A 313 -8.80 14.83 -13.35
CA ARG A 313 -9.85 14.11 -14.09
C ARG A 313 -9.49 12.65 -14.33
N ALA A 314 -8.22 12.31 -14.52
CA ALA A 314 -7.77 10.93 -14.69
C ALA A 314 -7.85 10.16 -13.37
N ALA A 315 -7.33 10.75 -12.30
CA ALA A 315 -7.44 10.23 -10.95
C ALA A 315 -8.90 9.93 -10.58
N GLY A 316 -9.83 10.85 -10.90
CA GLY A 316 -11.25 10.69 -10.56
C GLY A 316 -11.92 9.55 -11.33
N ARG A 317 -11.58 9.36 -12.62
CA ARG A 317 -12.06 8.21 -13.39
C ARG A 317 -11.52 6.90 -12.82
N HIS A 318 -10.23 6.83 -12.50
CA HIS A 318 -9.62 5.64 -11.91
C HIS A 318 -10.18 5.32 -10.52
N ALA A 319 -10.35 6.33 -9.66
CA ALA A 319 -10.96 6.19 -8.34
C ALA A 319 -12.38 5.62 -8.44
N THR A 320 -13.20 6.19 -9.33
CA THR A 320 -14.58 5.73 -9.55
C THR A 320 -14.62 4.29 -10.04
N THR A 321 -13.80 3.93 -11.04
CA THR A 321 -13.76 2.56 -11.57
C THR A 321 -13.20 1.56 -10.55
N GLY A 322 -12.10 1.90 -9.88
CA GLY A 322 -11.46 1.04 -8.89
C GLY A 322 -12.36 0.78 -7.69
N LEU A 323 -12.89 1.83 -7.04
CA LEU A 323 -13.78 1.68 -5.89
C LEU A 323 -15.08 0.95 -6.24
N GLY A 324 -15.63 1.18 -7.43
CA GLY A 324 -16.82 0.47 -7.89
C GLY A 324 -16.63 -1.04 -8.06
N GLN A 325 -15.39 -1.54 -8.09
CA GLN A 325 -15.07 -2.95 -8.29
C GLN A 325 -14.23 -3.58 -7.16
N ALA A 326 -13.68 -2.78 -6.24
CA ALA A 326 -12.84 -3.25 -5.12
C ALA A 326 -13.57 -4.20 -4.16
N PHE A 327 -14.88 -3.99 -4.05
CA PHE A 327 -15.79 -4.62 -3.11
C PHE A 327 -16.42 -5.89 -3.71
N THR A 328 -15.59 -6.86 -4.08
CA THR A 328 -15.96 -8.13 -4.75
C THR A 328 -16.14 -9.29 -3.75
N ASP A 329 -17.09 -10.18 -4.02
CA ASP A 329 -17.26 -11.46 -3.29
C ASP A 329 -16.22 -12.54 -3.68
N ASP A 330 -15.35 -12.25 -4.65
CA ASP A 330 -14.29 -13.17 -5.07
C ASP A 330 -13.09 -13.04 -4.14
N TYR A 331 -12.72 -14.14 -3.49
CA TYR A 331 -11.59 -14.17 -2.56
C TYR A 331 -10.29 -13.66 -3.19
N ALA A 332 -10.06 -13.88 -4.50
CA ALA A 332 -8.86 -13.41 -5.20
C ALA A 332 -8.71 -11.87 -5.20
N GLY A 333 -9.79 -11.13 -4.95
CA GLY A 333 -9.77 -9.68 -4.74
C GLY A 333 -10.06 -9.27 -3.30
N ALA A 334 -10.99 -9.96 -2.62
CA ALA A 334 -11.45 -9.59 -1.28
C ALA A 334 -10.29 -9.52 -0.27
N HIS A 335 -9.30 -10.41 -0.37
CA HIS A 335 -8.17 -10.47 0.56
C HIS A 335 -7.23 -9.26 0.55
N TRP A 336 -7.35 -8.35 -0.44
CA TRP A 336 -6.42 -7.22 -0.54
C TRP A 336 -7.01 -5.92 -1.09
N LEU A 337 -7.99 -5.97 -2.01
CA LEU A 337 -8.50 -4.77 -2.68
C LEU A 337 -9.11 -3.75 -1.73
N SER A 338 -9.76 -4.20 -0.65
CA SER A 338 -10.33 -3.29 0.36
C SER A 338 -9.26 -2.48 1.07
N SER A 339 -8.07 -3.04 1.32
CA SER A 339 -6.95 -2.30 1.91
C SER A 339 -6.42 -1.22 0.95
N PHE A 340 -6.31 -1.51 -0.36
CA PHE A 340 -5.92 -0.54 -1.38
C PHE A 340 -6.96 0.58 -1.53
N ALA A 341 -8.23 0.20 -1.49
CA ALA A 341 -9.35 1.14 -1.54
C ALA A 341 -9.32 2.06 -0.30
N PHE A 342 -9.07 1.48 0.88
CA PHE A 342 -8.99 2.25 2.11
C PHE A 342 -7.77 3.18 2.15
N TYR A 343 -6.63 2.73 1.61
CA TYR A 343 -5.47 3.60 1.38
C TYR A 343 -5.83 4.79 0.50
N LEU A 344 -6.45 4.57 -0.67
CA LEU A 344 -6.83 5.67 -1.56
C LEU A 344 -7.65 6.76 -0.85
N VAL A 345 -8.68 6.35 -0.10
CA VAL A 345 -9.63 7.29 0.52
C VAL A 345 -9.12 7.94 1.80
N THR A 346 -8.06 7.38 2.40
CA THR A 346 -7.49 7.90 3.65
C THR A 346 -6.04 8.36 3.51
N ARG A 347 -5.45 8.37 2.31
CA ARG A 347 -4.01 8.65 2.09
C ARG A 347 -3.49 10.01 2.60
N ASN A 348 -4.35 10.92 3.03
CA ASN A 348 -3.96 12.20 3.59
C ASN A 348 -4.21 12.27 5.12
N GLU A 349 -4.69 11.20 5.76
CA GLU A 349 -5.07 11.14 7.20
C GLU A 349 -3.92 10.92 8.19
N GLY A 350 -2.75 11.50 7.91
CA GLY A 350 -1.54 11.23 8.67
C GLY A 350 -1.25 9.72 8.79
N GLY A 351 -0.19 9.35 9.50
CA GLY A 351 0.26 7.94 9.53
C GLY A 351 1.07 7.63 8.29
N ILE A 352 0.36 7.56 7.17
CA ILE A 352 0.75 6.98 5.90
C ILE A 352 0.07 7.78 4.80
N GLY A 353 0.80 7.98 3.71
CA GLY A 353 0.40 8.90 2.67
C GLY A 353 0.63 10.35 3.10
N VAL A 354 1.13 11.10 2.14
CA VAL A 354 1.96 12.30 2.36
C VAL A 354 1.09 13.50 2.70
N ASN A 355 1.61 14.38 3.57
CA ASN A 355 1.29 15.82 3.52
C ASN A 355 2.29 16.53 2.63
#